data_AF-A0A376P1H0-F1
#
_entry.id   AF-A0A376P1H0-F1
#
_cell.length_a   1.000
_cell.length_b   1.000
_cell.length_c   1.000
_cell.angle_alpha   90.00
_cell.angle_beta   90.00
_cell.angle_gamma   90.00
#
_symmetry.space_group_name_H-M   'P 1'
#
loop_
_entity.id
_entity.type
_entity.pdbx_description
1 polymer ?
#
loop_
_entity_poly.entity_id
_entity_poly.type
_entity_poly.pdbx_seq_one_letter_code
_entity_poly.pdbx_strand_id
1 'polypeptide(L)'
;MRLLNRLNQYQRLWQPSAGKPQTVTVSELAERCFCSERHVRTLLRQAQEAGWLEWQAQSGRGKRGQLRFLVTPESLRNAMMEQALETGKQQDVLELAQLAPGELRTLLQPFMGGQWQNDTPTLRIPYYRPLEPLQPGFLPGRAEQHLAGQIFSGLTRFDNNTQRPIGDLAHHWETSTDGLRWDFYLRSTLHWHNGDAVKASHLHQRLLMLLQLPALDQLFISVKRIEVTHPQCLTFFLHRPDYWLAHRLASYCSHLAHPQFPLIGTGPFRLTQFTAELVRLESHDYYHLRHPLLKAVEYWITPPLFEKIWEPVVGIPCKSPSANRRSCNGSARSVVASV
;
A
#
# COMPACT_ATOMS: atom_id res chain seq x y z
N MET A 1 -14.40 -14.94 -16.95
CA MET A 1 -13.33 -14.58 -17.90
C MET A 1 -12.66 -13.32 -17.36
N ARG A 2 -11.33 -13.30 -17.17
CA ARG A 2 -10.63 -12.11 -16.64
C ARG A 2 -10.97 -10.88 -17.49
N LEU A 3 -11.19 -9.74 -16.84
CA LEU A 3 -11.65 -8.50 -17.45
C LEU A 3 -10.78 -8.12 -18.67
N LEU A 4 -9.45 -8.24 -18.50
CA LEU A 4 -8.45 -7.99 -19.53
C LEU A 4 -8.62 -8.83 -20.80
N ASN A 5 -9.00 -10.10 -20.67
CA ASN A 5 -9.20 -10.98 -21.82
C ASN A 5 -10.40 -10.54 -22.67
N ARG A 6 -11.47 -10.02 -22.05
CA ARG A 6 -12.62 -9.46 -22.80
C ARG A 6 -12.21 -8.22 -23.58
N LEU A 7 -11.42 -7.33 -22.95
CA LEU A 7 -10.91 -6.13 -23.60
C LEU A 7 -9.98 -6.47 -24.78
N ASN A 8 -9.03 -7.39 -24.59
CA ASN A 8 -8.12 -7.83 -25.65
C ASN A 8 -8.85 -8.45 -26.84
N GLN A 9 -9.87 -9.28 -26.59
CA GLN A 9 -10.68 -9.86 -27.66
C GLN A 9 -11.49 -8.79 -28.39
N TYR A 10 -12.07 -7.83 -27.67
CA TYR A 10 -12.76 -6.70 -28.28
C TYR A 10 -11.82 -5.84 -29.15
N GLN A 11 -10.61 -5.55 -28.65
CA GLN A 11 -9.62 -4.76 -29.38
C GLN A 11 -9.15 -5.45 -30.68
N ARG A 12 -9.02 -6.79 -30.67
CA ARG A 12 -8.72 -7.59 -31.88
C ARG A 12 -9.84 -7.51 -32.92
N LEU A 13 -11.09 -7.46 -32.50
CA LEU A 13 -12.23 -7.26 -33.40
C LEU A 13 -12.23 -5.84 -34.01
N TRP A 14 -11.86 -4.85 -33.20
CA TRP A 14 -11.91 -3.43 -33.55
C TRP A 14 -10.77 -2.99 -34.49
N GLN A 15 -9.52 -3.40 -34.19
CA GLN A 15 -8.29 -2.95 -34.86
C GLN A 15 -8.33 -2.94 -36.40
N PRO A 16 -8.79 -4.00 -37.10
CA PRO A 16 -8.76 -4.04 -38.56
C PRO A 16 -9.58 -2.95 -39.25
N SER A 17 -10.60 -2.43 -38.56
CA SER A 17 -11.55 -1.45 -39.10
C SER A 17 -11.36 -0.05 -38.49
N ALA A 18 -10.55 0.06 -37.43
CA ALA A 18 -10.48 1.25 -36.58
C ALA A 18 -11.87 1.80 -36.21
N GLY A 19 -12.82 0.90 -35.93
CA GLY A 19 -14.19 1.25 -35.53
C GLY A 19 -15.18 1.47 -36.69
N LYS A 20 -14.76 1.40 -37.95
CA LYS A 20 -15.68 1.49 -39.09
C LYS A 20 -16.58 0.23 -39.17
N PRO A 21 -17.84 0.36 -39.62
CA PRO A 21 -18.69 -0.79 -39.88
C PRO A 21 -18.01 -1.76 -40.85
N GLN A 22 -18.06 -3.05 -40.54
CA GLN A 22 -17.39 -4.09 -41.31
C GLN A 22 -18.36 -5.22 -41.70
N THR A 23 -18.16 -5.78 -42.88
CA THR A 23 -18.94 -6.90 -43.41
C THR A 23 -18.04 -8.14 -43.43
N VAL A 24 -18.21 -9.03 -42.47
CA VAL A 24 -17.28 -10.13 -42.16
C VAL A 24 -18.00 -11.43 -41.85
N THR A 25 -17.31 -12.57 -41.95
CA THR A 25 -17.85 -13.88 -41.55
C THR A 25 -17.46 -14.25 -40.12
N VAL A 26 -18.20 -15.18 -39.51
CA VAL A 26 -17.87 -15.68 -38.16
C VAL A 26 -16.51 -16.40 -38.13
N SER A 27 -16.14 -17.10 -39.21
CA SER A 27 -14.83 -17.75 -39.34
C SER A 27 -13.69 -16.74 -39.34
N GLU A 28 -13.82 -15.65 -40.11
CA GLU A 28 -12.83 -14.56 -40.14
C GLU A 28 -12.67 -13.90 -38.75
N LEU A 29 -13.78 -13.72 -38.02
CA LEU A 29 -13.73 -13.18 -36.66
C LEU A 29 -13.08 -14.16 -35.67
N ALA A 30 -13.32 -15.46 -35.83
CA ALA A 30 -12.74 -16.54 -35.03
C ALA A 30 -11.22 -16.62 -35.17
N GLU A 31 -10.73 -16.54 -36.41
CA GLU A 31 -9.30 -16.48 -36.70
C GLU A 31 -8.64 -15.25 -36.06
N ARG A 32 -9.22 -14.06 -36.19
CA ARG A 32 -8.69 -12.82 -35.59
C ARG A 32 -8.62 -12.87 -34.06
N CYS A 33 -9.60 -13.52 -33.43
CA CYS A 33 -9.67 -13.67 -31.98
C CYS A 33 -8.84 -14.85 -31.45
N PHE A 34 -8.24 -15.65 -32.33
CA PHE A 34 -7.55 -16.90 -32.01
C PHE A 34 -8.43 -17.85 -31.17
N CYS A 35 -9.69 -18.02 -31.56
CA CYS A 35 -10.62 -18.88 -30.83
C CYS A 35 -11.62 -19.59 -31.76
N SER A 36 -12.44 -20.49 -31.21
CA SER A 36 -13.44 -21.22 -32.01
C SER A 36 -14.60 -20.34 -32.43
N GLU A 37 -15.26 -20.68 -33.55
CA GLU A 37 -16.47 -19.98 -34.01
C GLU A 37 -17.58 -19.95 -32.95
N ARG A 38 -17.71 -21.04 -32.17
CA ARG A 38 -18.66 -21.13 -31.05
C ARG A 38 -18.34 -20.08 -29.98
N HIS A 39 -17.06 -19.88 -29.69
CA HIS A 39 -16.64 -18.89 -28.71
C HIS A 39 -16.85 -17.46 -29.19
N VAL A 40 -16.50 -17.15 -30.45
CA VAL A 40 -16.76 -15.82 -31.04
C VAL A 40 -18.24 -15.47 -31.04
N ARG A 41 -19.13 -16.39 -31.37
CA ARG A 41 -20.58 -16.14 -31.31
C ARG A 41 -21.02 -15.77 -29.88
N THR A 42 -20.44 -16.42 -28.88
CA THR A 42 -20.70 -16.12 -27.47
C THR A 42 -20.17 -14.73 -27.11
N LEU A 43 -18.95 -14.37 -27.54
CA LEU A 43 -18.35 -13.06 -27.31
C LEU A 43 -19.15 -11.93 -27.97
N LEU A 44 -19.57 -12.09 -29.24
CA LEU A 44 -20.40 -11.13 -29.96
C LEU A 44 -21.73 -10.90 -29.24
N ARG A 45 -22.39 -11.98 -28.80
CA ARG A 45 -23.64 -11.90 -28.03
C ARG A 45 -23.43 -11.12 -26.73
N GLN A 46 -22.41 -11.46 -25.95
CA GLN A 46 -22.11 -10.79 -24.68
C GLN A 46 -21.75 -9.31 -24.88
N ALA A 47 -20.99 -8.99 -25.92
CA ALA A 47 -20.63 -7.61 -26.25
C ALA A 47 -21.84 -6.80 -26.73
N GLN A 48 -22.78 -7.43 -27.44
CA GLN A 48 -24.04 -6.79 -27.83
C GLN A 48 -24.99 -6.59 -26.64
N GLU A 49 -25.13 -7.58 -25.75
CA GLU A 49 -25.89 -7.46 -24.50
C GLU A 49 -25.31 -6.35 -23.58
N ALA A 50 -24.00 -6.15 -23.61
CA ALA A 50 -23.32 -5.07 -22.90
C ALA A 50 -23.31 -3.72 -23.63
N GLY A 51 -23.90 -3.63 -24.84
CA GLY A 51 -23.99 -2.40 -25.62
C GLY A 51 -22.67 -1.93 -26.28
N TRP A 52 -21.69 -2.82 -26.45
CA TRP A 52 -20.37 -2.45 -27.02
C TRP A 52 -20.36 -2.45 -28.55
N LEU A 53 -21.14 -3.33 -29.16
CA LEU A 53 -21.23 -3.53 -30.60
C LEU A 53 -22.61 -4.03 -31.02
N GLU A 54 -22.92 -3.91 -32.29
CA GLU A 54 -24.09 -4.52 -32.93
C GLU A 54 -23.62 -5.52 -33.99
N TRP A 55 -24.16 -6.74 -33.94
CA TRP A 55 -23.88 -7.80 -34.88
C TRP A 55 -25.17 -8.30 -35.54
N GLN A 56 -25.27 -8.10 -36.85
CA GLN A 56 -26.38 -8.59 -37.66
C GLN A 56 -25.91 -9.76 -38.53
N ALA A 57 -26.24 -10.98 -38.10
CA ALA A 57 -25.96 -12.19 -38.86
C ALA A 57 -26.92 -12.34 -40.05
N GLN A 58 -26.41 -12.78 -41.20
CA GLN A 58 -27.23 -13.20 -42.34
C GLN A 58 -27.35 -14.73 -42.40
N SER A 59 -28.54 -15.26 -42.72
CA SER A 59 -28.77 -16.70 -42.82
C SER A 59 -28.15 -17.29 -44.10
N GLY A 60 -27.23 -18.24 -43.95
CA GLY A 60 -26.60 -19.01 -45.03
C GLY A 60 -25.12 -19.32 -44.75
N ARG A 61 -24.60 -20.48 -45.18
CA ARG A 61 -23.16 -20.80 -45.05
C ARG A 61 -22.32 -19.77 -45.82
N GLY A 62 -21.31 -19.21 -45.16
CA GLY A 62 -20.36 -18.26 -45.77
C GLY A 62 -20.90 -16.83 -45.98
N LYS A 63 -22.13 -16.52 -45.56
CA LYS A 63 -22.64 -15.14 -45.67
C LYS A 63 -21.97 -14.22 -44.65
N ARG A 64 -21.64 -13.02 -45.11
CA ARG A 64 -21.03 -11.96 -44.29
C ARG A 64 -22.11 -11.25 -43.49
N GLY A 65 -21.93 -11.15 -42.17
CA GLY A 65 -22.75 -10.32 -41.30
C GLY A 65 -22.21 -8.91 -41.21
N GLN A 66 -23.04 -7.97 -40.74
CA GLN A 66 -22.61 -6.60 -40.48
C GLN A 66 -22.24 -6.45 -38.99
N LEU A 67 -21.05 -5.93 -38.74
CA LEU A 67 -20.54 -5.62 -37.41
C LEU A 67 -20.32 -4.11 -37.30
N ARG A 68 -21.00 -3.48 -36.34
CA ARG A 68 -20.86 -2.05 -36.02
C ARG A 68 -20.38 -1.92 -34.57
N PHE A 69 -19.39 -1.06 -34.33
CA PHE A 69 -18.93 -0.75 -32.98
C PHE A 69 -19.66 0.46 -32.43
N LEU A 70 -20.06 0.39 -31.16
CA LEU A 70 -20.75 1.48 -30.45
C LEU A 70 -19.80 2.22 -29.50
N VAL A 71 -18.75 1.54 -29.02
CA VAL A 71 -17.75 2.08 -28.09
C VAL A 71 -16.33 1.87 -28.61
N THR A 72 -15.39 2.74 -28.23
CA THR A 72 -13.97 2.54 -28.53
C THR A 72 -13.33 1.62 -27.48
N PRO A 73 -12.26 0.87 -27.81
CA PRO A 73 -11.51 0.10 -26.82
C PRO A 73 -11.02 0.94 -25.63
N GLU A 74 -10.67 2.21 -25.86
CA GLU A 74 -10.29 3.18 -24.82
C GLU A 74 -11.45 3.48 -23.87
N SER A 75 -12.63 3.85 -24.40
CA SER A 75 -13.81 4.12 -23.58
C SER A 75 -14.27 2.89 -22.79
N LEU A 76 -14.18 1.70 -23.40
CA LEU A 76 -14.50 0.44 -22.75
C LEU A 76 -13.52 0.13 -21.61
N ARG A 77 -12.22 0.32 -21.84
CA ARG A 77 -11.18 0.16 -20.80
C ARG A 77 -11.44 1.09 -19.62
N ASN A 78 -11.78 2.35 -19.87
CA ASN A 78 -12.04 3.33 -18.83
C ASN A 78 -13.24 2.91 -17.97
N ALA A 79 -14.38 2.57 -18.59
CA ALA A 79 -15.56 2.10 -17.88
C ALA A 79 -15.30 0.81 -17.08
N MET A 80 -14.53 -0.12 -17.66
CA MET A 80 -14.11 -1.36 -16.99
C MET A 80 -13.22 -1.10 -15.77
N MET A 81 -12.35 -0.08 -15.85
CA MET A 81 -11.47 0.30 -14.75
C MET A 81 -12.20 1.05 -13.65
N GLU A 82 -13.14 1.95 -14.00
CA GLU A 82 -14.03 2.62 -13.04
C GLU A 82 -14.82 1.57 -12.24
N GLN A 83 -15.41 0.59 -12.92
CA GLN A 83 -16.11 -0.51 -12.25
C GLN A 83 -15.18 -1.34 -11.35
N ALA A 84 -13.94 -1.59 -11.77
CA ALA A 84 -12.96 -2.31 -10.96
C ALA A 84 -12.54 -1.50 -9.71
N LEU A 85 -12.43 -0.17 -9.83
CA LEU A 85 -12.15 0.73 -8.71
C LEU A 85 -13.34 0.80 -7.73
N GLU A 86 -14.57 0.92 -8.23
CA GLU A 86 -15.78 0.92 -7.40
C GLU A 86 -15.94 -0.40 -6.63
N THR A 87 -15.72 -1.53 -7.32
CA THR A 87 -15.83 -2.87 -6.70
C THR A 87 -14.62 -3.28 -5.87
N GLY A 88 -13.56 -2.46 -5.84
CA GLY A 88 -12.34 -2.70 -5.06
C GLY A 88 -11.48 -3.85 -5.56
N LYS A 89 -11.47 -4.11 -6.86
CA LYS A 89 -10.62 -5.10 -7.51
C LYS A 89 -9.32 -4.47 -8.00
N GLN A 90 -8.39 -4.16 -7.10
CA GLN A 90 -7.18 -3.42 -7.44
C GLN A 90 -6.31 -4.12 -8.48
N GLN A 91 -6.27 -5.46 -8.48
CA GLN A 91 -5.54 -6.23 -9.48
C GLN A 91 -6.06 -6.01 -10.90
N ASP A 92 -7.40 -5.98 -11.09
CA ASP A 92 -8.01 -5.74 -12.39
C ASP A 92 -7.66 -4.32 -12.89
N VAL A 93 -7.63 -3.33 -11.98
CA VAL A 93 -7.22 -1.95 -12.29
C VAL A 93 -5.78 -1.90 -12.76
N LEU A 94 -4.86 -2.55 -12.04
CA LEU A 94 -3.44 -2.59 -12.38
C LEU A 94 -3.19 -3.31 -13.71
N GLU A 95 -3.90 -4.40 -14.00
CA GLU A 95 -3.80 -5.08 -15.30
C GLU A 95 -4.28 -4.19 -16.45
N LEU A 96 -5.40 -3.46 -16.27
CA LEU A 96 -5.93 -2.53 -17.28
C LEU A 96 -5.01 -1.32 -17.49
N ALA A 97 -4.36 -0.86 -16.42
CA ALA A 97 -3.42 0.27 -16.40
C ALA A 97 -2.16 0.04 -17.25
N GLN A 98 -1.63 -1.19 -17.27
CA GLN A 98 -0.41 -1.53 -17.99
C GLN A 98 -0.53 -1.35 -19.52
N LEU A 99 -1.74 -1.35 -20.07
CA LEU A 99 -1.98 -1.23 -21.51
C LEU A 99 -1.80 0.19 -22.08
N ALA A 100 -1.77 1.23 -21.25
CA ALA A 100 -1.53 2.62 -21.68
C ALA A 100 -0.97 3.48 -20.53
N PRO A 101 0.34 3.37 -20.21
CA PRO A 101 0.95 4.05 -19.06
C PRO A 101 0.73 5.58 -19.03
N GLY A 102 0.59 6.21 -20.20
CA GLY A 102 0.40 7.65 -20.34
C GLY A 102 -0.99 8.17 -19.92
N GLU A 103 -2.04 7.34 -20.02
CA GLU A 103 -3.42 7.72 -19.66
C GLU A 103 -3.80 7.32 -18.23
N LEU A 104 -3.00 6.45 -17.61
CA LEU A 104 -3.23 5.95 -16.26
C LEU A 104 -3.42 7.07 -15.24
N ARG A 105 -2.72 8.21 -15.41
CA ARG A 105 -2.83 9.38 -14.53
C ARG A 105 -4.24 9.93 -14.51
N THR A 106 -4.74 10.24 -15.69
CA THR A 106 -6.04 10.90 -15.89
C THR A 106 -7.15 10.02 -15.34
N LEU A 107 -6.98 8.71 -15.46
CA LEU A 107 -7.95 7.74 -15.03
C LEU A 107 -7.90 7.43 -13.53
N LEU A 108 -6.71 7.44 -12.91
CA LEU A 108 -6.59 7.25 -11.45
C LEU A 108 -6.90 8.53 -10.67
N GLN A 109 -6.67 9.72 -11.24
CA GLN A 109 -6.82 11.00 -10.56
C GLN A 109 -8.18 11.20 -9.86
N PRO A 110 -9.34 10.85 -10.46
CA PRO A 110 -10.64 10.95 -9.81
C PRO A 110 -10.80 10.02 -8.60
N PHE A 111 -9.96 8.99 -8.48
CA PHE A 111 -10.04 7.95 -7.44
C PHE A 111 -8.99 8.12 -6.34
N MET A 112 -8.11 9.12 -6.46
CA MET A 112 -7.10 9.46 -5.46
C MET A 112 -7.69 10.29 -4.32
N GLY A 113 -7.03 10.25 -3.16
CA GLY A 113 -7.50 10.91 -1.94
C GLY A 113 -8.43 10.04 -1.10
N GLY A 114 -9.08 10.67 -0.13
CA GLY A 114 -10.02 9.99 0.77
C GLY A 114 -11.36 9.75 0.09
N GLN A 115 -11.74 8.49 -0.07
CA GLN A 115 -13.00 8.08 -0.68
C GLN A 115 -13.68 7.00 0.13
N TRP A 116 -15.01 6.96 0.03
CA TRP A 116 -15.79 5.82 0.51
C TRP A 116 -15.83 4.78 -0.58
N GLN A 117 -15.39 3.56 -0.27
CA GLN A 117 -15.45 2.42 -1.16
C GLN A 117 -16.22 1.32 -0.45
N ASN A 118 -17.42 0.96 -0.91
CA ASN A 118 -18.31 -0.01 -0.24
C ASN A 118 -18.46 0.29 1.27
N ASP A 119 -18.84 1.51 1.63
CA ASP A 119 -18.95 2.01 3.01
C ASP A 119 -17.67 1.92 3.86
N THR A 120 -16.53 1.70 3.20
CA THR A 120 -15.20 1.64 3.83
C THR A 120 -14.42 2.91 3.50
N PRO A 121 -14.08 3.76 4.50
CA PRO A 121 -13.26 4.94 4.26
C PRO A 121 -11.83 4.52 3.90
N THR A 122 -11.47 4.72 2.63
CA THR A 122 -10.21 4.32 2.03
C THR A 122 -9.44 5.55 1.54
N LEU A 123 -8.17 5.67 1.93
CA LEU A 123 -7.28 6.71 1.42
C LEU A 123 -6.36 6.15 0.34
N ARG A 124 -6.45 6.67 -0.89
CA ARG A 124 -5.55 6.29 -1.99
C ARG A 124 -4.50 7.35 -2.26
N ILE A 125 -3.24 6.96 -2.16
CA ILE A 125 -2.07 7.83 -2.25
C ILE A 125 -1.26 7.39 -3.48
N PRO A 126 -1.12 8.24 -4.52
CA PRO A 126 -0.21 7.95 -5.61
C PRO A 126 1.23 8.12 -5.12
N TYR A 127 2.10 7.17 -5.46
CA TYR A 127 3.47 7.10 -4.97
C TYR A 127 4.47 6.93 -6.11
N TYR A 128 5.61 7.62 -6.01
CA TYR A 128 6.49 7.88 -7.17
C TYR A 128 7.61 6.85 -7.36
N ARG A 129 7.85 5.96 -6.39
CA ARG A 129 8.88 4.93 -6.48
C ARG A 129 8.40 3.62 -5.83
N PRO A 130 8.95 2.46 -6.24
CA PRO A 130 8.79 1.23 -5.48
C PRO A 130 9.22 1.40 -4.02
N LEU A 131 8.43 0.81 -3.11
CA LEU A 131 8.74 0.72 -1.69
C LEU A 131 9.53 -0.55 -1.43
N GLU A 132 10.50 -0.46 -0.53
CA GLU A 132 11.26 -1.63 -0.10
C GLU A 132 10.44 -2.47 0.90
N PRO A 133 10.56 -3.80 0.88
CA PRO A 133 9.88 -4.68 1.85
C PRO A 133 10.16 -4.26 3.29
N LEU A 134 9.10 -4.21 4.09
CA LEU A 134 9.21 -3.82 5.49
C LEU A 134 9.80 -4.96 6.31
N GLN A 135 10.76 -4.61 7.17
CA GLN A 135 11.40 -5.53 8.10
C GLN A 135 11.58 -4.85 9.46
N PRO A 136 11.51 -5.60 10.57
CA PRO A 136 11.88 -5.08 11.89
C PRO A 136 13.35 -4.64 11.91
N GLY A 137 13.65 -3.52 12.57
CA GLY A 137 15.00 -2.97 12.65
C GLY A 137 15.23 -1.74 11.78
N PHE A 138 16.47 -1.52 11.38
CA PHE A 138 16.83 -0.34 10.59
C PHE A 138 16.32 -0.43 9.15
N LEU A 139 15.66 0.64 8.70
CA LEU A 139 15.16 0.82 7.35
C LEU A 139 15.82 2.07 6.75
N PRO A 140 16.34 2.01 5.52
CA PRO A 140 17.05 3.14 4.92
C PRO A 140 16.11 4.28 4.48
N GLY A 141 14.90 3.93 4.03
CA GLY A 141 13.96 4.90 3.45
C GLY A 141 12.98 5.47 4.49
N ARG A 142 12.79 6.80 4.45
CA ARG A 142 11.85 7.50 5.36
C ARG A 142 10.41 7.03 5.22
N ALA A 143 10.00 6.64 4.01
CA ALA A 143 8.64 6.15 3.78
C ALA A 143 8.44 4.78 4.41
N GLU A 144 9.42 3.89 4.28
CA GLU A 144 9.43 2.58 4.91
C GLU A 144 9.49 2.70 6.44
N GLN A 145 10.27 3.65 6.98
CA GLN A 145 10.27 3.96 8.41
C GLN A 145 8.89 4.40 8.90
N HIS A 146 8.21 5.28 8.14
CA HIS A 146 6.87 5.74 8.47
C HIS A 146 5.85 4.58 8.40
N LEU A 147 5.87 3.79 7.33
CA LEU A 147 5.02 2.60 7.17
C LEU A 147 5.24 1.58 8.28
N ALA A 148 6.49 1.35 8.68
CA ALA A 148 6.82 0.46 9.80
C ALA A 148 6.22 0.96 11.13
N GLY A 149 6.04 2.27 11.31
CA GLY A 149 5.33 2.82 12.46
C GLY A 149 3.81 2.69 12.40
N GLN A 150 3.23 2.48 11.22
CA GLN A 150 1.81 2.19 11.06
C GLN A 150 1.49 0.70 11.28
N ILE A 151 2.47 -0.17 11.07
CA ILE A 151 2.31 -1.62 11.14
C ILE A 151 2.79 -2.19 12.48
N PHE A 152 3.94 -1.73 12.96
CA PHE A 152 4.56 -2.24 14.18
C PHE A 152 4.54 -1.19 15.29
N SER A 153 4.58 -1.64 16.54
CA SER A 153 4.62 -0.77 17.72
C SER A 153 5.86 -1.03 18.57
N GLY A 154 6.32 -0.01 19.28
CA GLY A 154 7.41 -0.10 20.25
C GLY A 154 6.90 -0.39 21.67
N LEU A 155 7.80 -0.66 22.62
CA LEU A 155 7.42 -0.67 24.04
C LEU A 155 6.94 0.73 24.48
N THR A 156 7.60 1.75 23.94
CA THR A 156 7.26 3.17 24.07
C THR A 156 7.06 3.75 22.66
N ARG A 157 6.55 4.98 22.58
CA ARG A 157 6.44 5.77 21.34
C ARG A 157 6.71 7.23 21.63
N PHE A 158 6.98 8.05 20.60
CA PHE A 158 7.08 9.49 20.78
C PHE A 158 5.70 10.15 20.84
N ASP A 159 5.54 11.10 21.77
CA ASP A 159 4.43 12.01 21.77
C ASP A 159 4.58 13.04 20.64
N ASN A 160 3.54 13.23 19.83
CA ASN A 160 3.60 14.07 18.64
C ASN A 160 3.91 15.54 18.97
N ASN A 161 3.48 16.04 20.13
CA ASN A 161 3.63 17.45 20.50
C ASN A 161 4.97 17.72 21.19
N THR A 162 5.35 16.86 22.14
CA THR A 162 6.50 17.08 23.01
C THR A 162 7.76 16.35 22.54
N GLN A 163 7.63 15.38 21.61
CA GLN A 163 8.71 14.51 21.16
C GLN A 163 9.39 13.73 22.30
N ARG A 164 8.69 13.57 23.43
CA ARG A 164 9.13 12.75 24.57
C ARG A 164 8.55 11.34 24.46
N PRO A 165 9.25 10.31 24.95
CA PRO A 165 8.74 8.97 24.97
C PRO A 165 7.54 8.88 25.94
N ILE A 166 6.50 8.20 25.50
CA ILE A 166 5.30 7.85 26.27
C ILE A 166 4.99 6.36 26.06
N GLY A 167 4.17 5.78 26.93
CA GLY A 167 3.92 4.34 26.94
C GLY A 167 3.04 3.85 25.79
N ASP A 168 3.53 2.92 24.98
CA ASP A 168 2.84 2.28 23.84
C ASP A 168 2.38 0.86 24.20
N LEU A 169 3.08 -0.20 23.76
CA LEU A 169 2.79 -1.57 24.20
C LEU A 169 2.93 -1.70 25.72
N ALA A 170 3.95 -1.05 26.29
CA ALA A 170 4.03 -0.82 27.71
C ALA A 170 3.26 0.45 28.07
N HIS A 171 2.26 0.36 28.95
CA HIS A 171 1.49 1.55 29.36
C HIS A 171 2.25 2.42 30.36
N HIS A 172 3.24 1.84 31.06
CA HIS A 172 4.05 2.53 32.05
C HIS A 172 5.42 1.84 32.19
N TRP A 173 6.41 2.56 32.71
CA TRP A 173 7.67 1.98 33.14
C TRP A 173 8.19 2.64 34.42
N GLU A 174 8.91 1.86 35.21
CA GLU A 174 9.60 2.32 36.41
C GLU A 174 11.10 2.06 36.29
N THR A 175 11.88 2.92 36.94
CA THR A 175 13.33 2.80 36.99
C THR A 175 13.77 2.70 38.44
N SER A 176 14.66 1.76 38.75
CA SER A 176 15.25 1.64 40.08
C SER A 176 16.04 2.89 40.46
N THR A 177 16.28 3.09 41.76
CA THR A 177 17.01 4.26 42.27
C THR A 177 18.43 4.39 41.73
N ASP A 178 19.08 3.26 41.40
CA ASP A 178 20.41 3.22 40.80
C ASP A 178 20.41 3.36 39.26
N GLY A 179 19.22 3.38 38.62
CA GLY A 179 19.08 3.47 37.17
C GLY A 179 19.44 2.19 36.41
N LEU A 180 19.73 1.09 37.09
CA LEU A 180 20.23 -0.16 36.50
C LEU A 180 19.13 -1.18 36.17
N ARG A 181 17.91 -0.99 36.68
CA ARG A 181 16.76 -1.83 36.40
C ARG A 181 15.60 -0.98 35.88
N TRP A 182 15.01 -1.42 34.78
CA TRP A 182 13.82 -0.81 34.19
C TRP A 182 12.73 -1.86 34.04
N ASP A 183 11.57 -1.61 34.62
CA ASP A 183 10.41 -2.49 34.54
C ASP A 183 9.37 -1.85 33.61
N PHE A 184 9.07 -2.49 32.49
CA PHE A 184 8.07 -2.05 31.51
C PHE A 184 6.79 -2.88 31.64
N TYR A 185 5.71 -2.23 32.10
CA TYR A 185 4.41 -2.86 32.34
C TYR A 185 3.56 -2.86 31.07
N LEU A 186 3.25 -4.05 30.57
CA LEU A 186 2.55 -4.29 29.30
C LEU A 186 1.04 -4.14 29.45
N ARG A 187 0.38 -3.61 28.42
CA ARG A 187 -1.08 -3.62 28.32
C ARG A 187 -1.61 -5.06 28.26
N SER A 188 -2.71 -5.33 28.95
CA SER A 188 -3.34 -6.66 28.98
C SER A 188 -4.16 -6.97 27.73
N THR A 189 -4.57 -5.95 26.96
CA THR A 189 -5.48 -6.06 25.81
C THR A 189 -4.76 -6.13 24.46
N LEU A 190 -3.45 -6.41 24.45
CA LEU A 190 -2.63 -6.40 23.24
C LEU A 190 -2.94 -7.60 22.35
N HIS A 191 -3.18 -7.33 21.07
CA HIS A 191 -3.38 -8.34 20.03
C HIS A 191 -2.47 -8.06 18.84
N TRP A 192 -1.98 -9.14 18.23
CA TRP A 192 -1.32 -9.10 16.93
C TRP A 192 -2.36 -8.92 15.82
N HIS A 193 -1.93 -8.50 14.63
CA HIS A 193 -2.83 -8.32 13.48
C HIS A 193 -3.59 -9.58 13.03
N ASN A 194 -3.10 -10.77 13.39
CA ASN A 194 -3.79 -12.05 13.13
C ASN A 194 -4.84 -12.41 14.21
N GLY A 195 -5.02 -11.58 15.23
CA GLY A 195 -5.97 -11.78 16.32
C GLY A 195 -5.40 -12.53 17.53
N ASP A 196 -4.15 -13.02 17.47
CA ASP A 196 -3.54 -13.69 18.62
C ASP A 196 -3.22 -12.70 19.74
N ALA A 197 -3.43 -13.10 20.99
CA ALA A 197 -3.02 -12.30 22.15
C ALA A 197 -1.49 -12.17 22.22
N VAL A 198 -1.00 -10.95 22.46
CA VAL A 198 0.43 -10.70 22.67
C VAL A 198 0.83 -11.18 24.06
N LYS A 199 1.91 -11.97 24.14
CA LYS A 199 2.51 -12.44 25.39
C LYS A 199 3.85 -11.75 25.61
N ALA A 200 4.22 -11.50 26.86
CA ALA A 200 5.54 -10.94 27.20
C ALA A 200 6.70 -11.76 26.62
N SER A 201 6.56 -13.09 26.57
CA SER A 201 7.56 -13.99 25.95
C SER A 201 7.75 -13.74 24.45
N HIS A 202 6.69 -13.38 23.71
CA HIS A 202 6.81 -13.06 22.28
C HIS A 202 7.61 -11.77 22.08
N LEU A 203 7.34 -10.75 22.89
CA LEU A 203 8.06 -9.47 22.85
C LEU A 203 9.52 -9.64 23.27
N HIS A 204 9.77 -10.41 24.32
CA HIS A 204 11.12 -10.78 24.77
C HIS A 204 11.91 -11.48 23.67
N GLN A 205 11.34 -12.53 23.06
CA GLN A 205 11.97 -13.23 21.95
C GLN A 205 12.30 -12.29 20.79
N ARG A 206 11.35 -11.43 20.38
CA ARG A 206 11.58 -10.48 19.28
C ARG A 206 12.66 -9.45 19.62
N LEU A 207 12.70 -8.95 20.85
CA LEU A 207 13.76 -8.04 21.32
C LEU A 207 15.14 -8.71 21.23
N LEU A 208 15.27 -9.95 21.69
CA LEU A 208 16.53 -10.69 21.57
C LEU A 208 16.95 -10.86 20.11
N MET A 209 16.02 -11.13 19.19
CA MET A 209 16.32 -11.19 17.75
C MET A 209 16.78 -9.84 17.20
N LEU A 210 16.18 -8.72 17.63
CA LEU A 210 16.61 -7.38 17.20
C LEU A 210 18.01 -7.06 17.71
N LEU A 211 18.34 -7.42 18.95
CA LEU A 211 19.66 -7.20 19.53
C LEU A 211 20.77 -8.03 18.86
N GLN A 212 20.44 -9.04 18.05
CA GLN A 212 21.44 -9.73 17.21
C GLN A 212 21.89 -8.89 16.00
N LEU A 213 21.16 -7.83 15.65
CA LEU A 213 21.56 -6.92 14.57
C LEU A 213 22.66 -5.97 15.09
N PRO A 214 23.83 -5.88 14.42
CA PRO A 214 24.97 -5.11 14.94
C PRO A 214 24.67 -3.65 15.29
N ALA A 215 23.83 -2.99 14.49
CA ALA A 215 23.45 -1.60 14.74
C ALA A 215 22.53 -1.46 15.96
N LEU A 216 21.68 -2.45 16.25
CA LEU A 216 20.79 -2.45 17.41
C LEU A 216 21.55 -2.87 18.67
N ASP A 217 22.44 -3.85 18.57
CA ASP A 217 23.37 -4.22 19.65
C ASP A 217 24.13 -2.99 20.15
N GLN A 218 24.72 -2.23 19.21
CA GLN A 218 25.41 -0.98 19.53
C GLN A 218 24.48 0.09 20.12
N LEU A 219 23.24 0.22 19.61
CA LEU A 219 22.25 1.17 20.10
C LEU A 219 21.80 0.85 21.54
N PHE A 220 21.78 -0.42 21.90
CA PHE A 220 21.36 -0.95 23.19
C PHE A 220 22.53 -1.50 24.02
N ILE A 221 23.76 -1.04 23.79
CA ILE A 221 24.99 -1.52 24.46
C ILE A 221 24.95 -1.40 26.00
N SER A 222 24.07 -0.58 26.55
CA SER A 222 23.84 -0.47 28.00
C SER A 222 23.04 -1.64 28.56
N VAL A 223 22.27 -2.36 27.74
CA VAL A 223 21.42 -3.48 28.15
C VAL A 223 22.26 -4.72 28.37
N LYS A 224 22.26 -5.21 29.61
CA LYS A 224 22.94 -6.46 30.00
C LYS A 224 22.10 -7.69 29.68
N ARG A 225 20.81 -7.64 30.03
CA ARG A 225 19.85 -8.71 29.77
C ARG A 225 18.42 -8.20 29.91
N ILE A 226 17.50 -8.91 29.28
CA ILE A 226 16.05 -8.67 29.36
C ILE A 226 15.41 -9.94 29.91
N GLU A 227 14.48 -9.80 30.84
CA GLU A 227 13.73 -10.90 31.44
C GLU A 227 12.22 -10.65 31.41
N VAL A 228 11.47 -11.75 31.40
CA VAL A 228 10.02 -11.75 31.65
C VAL A 228 9.81 -12.10 33.12
N THR A 229 9.79 -11.07 33.98
CA THR A 229 9.63 -11.25 35.44
C THR A 229 8.18 -11.51 35.84
N HIS A 230 7.23 -11.09 35.00
CA HIS A 230 5.80 -11.30 35.17
C HIS A 230 5.14 -11.45 33.78
N PRO A 231 3.99 -12.15 33.63
CA PRO A 231 3.30 -12.29 32.33
C PRO A 231 2.99 -10.97 31.59
N GLN A 232 2.98 -9.85 32.30
CA GLN A 232 2.73 -8.50 31.77
C GLN A 232 3.88 -7.52 32.09
N CYS A 233 5.10 -8.02 32.34
CA CYS A 233 6.25 -7.15 32.63
C CYS A 233 7.51 -7.64 31.89
N LEU A 234 8.19 -6.70 31.24
CA LEU A 234 9.55 -6.90 30.75
C LEU A 234 10.53 -6.10 31.60
N THR A 235 11.49 -6.78 32.18
CA THR A 235 12.52 -6.14 33.01
C THR A 235 13.84 -6.09 32.26
N PHE A 236 14.38 -4.89 32.09
CA PHE A 236 15.70 -4.66 31.52
C PHE A 236 16.69 -4.43 32.65
N PHE A 237 17.78 -5.19 32.64
CA PHE A 237 18.92 -4.97 33.52
C PHE A 237 20.05 -4.36 32.69
N LEU A 238 20.66 -3.29 33.20
CA LEU A 238 21.66 -2.51 32.49
C LEU A 238 23.05 -2.71 33.10
N HIS A 239 24.09 -2.60 32.27
CA HIS A 239 25.48 -2.51 32.72
C HIS A 239 25.80 -1.17 33.38
N ARG A 240 25.13 -0.10 32.92
CA ARG A 240 25.27 1.27 33.40
C ARG A 240 23.94 2.01 33.27
N PRO A 241 23.67 3.04 34.08
CA PRO A 241 22.42 3.79 33.98
C PRO A 241 22.24 4.43 32.61
N ASP A 242 21.04 4.30 32.03
CA ASP A 242 20.73 4.83 30.69
C ASP A 242 19.31 5.39 30.61
N TYR A 243 19.18 6.68 30.91
CA TYR A 243 17.90 7.39 30.89
C TYR A 243 17.35 7.66 29.47
N TRP A 244 18.10 7.30 28.42
CA TRP A 244 17.64 7.36 27.04
C TRP A 244 17.00 6.05 26.57
N LEU A 245 16.95 5.01 27.41
CA LEU A 245 16.39 3.70 27.04
C LEU A 245 14.96 3.82 26.48
N ALA A 246 14.09 4.55 27.16
CA ALA A 246 12.70 4.77 26.71
C ALA A 246 12.61 5.52 25.37
N HIS A 247 13.58 6.38 25.04
CA HIS A 247 13.63 7.08 23.75
C HIS A 247 14.05 6.14 22.62
N ARG A 248 15.01 5.24 22.88
CA ARG A 248 15.46 4.26 21.88
C ARG A 248 14.38 3.23 21.61
N LEU A 249 13.66 2.78 22.64
CA LEU A 249 12.50 1.89 22.51
C LEU A 249 11.31 2.52 21.75
N ALA A 250 11.25 3.86 21.70
CA ALA A 250 10.25 4.62 20.93
C ALA A 250 10.64 4.85 19.47
N SER A 251 11.88 4.54 19.09
CA SER A 251 12.38 4.74 17.74
C SER A 251 11.89 3.63 16.81
N TYR A 252 11.66 3.96 15.53
CA TYR A 252 11.12 3.02 14.53
C TYR A 252 11.89 1.69 14.44
N CYS A 253 13.22 1.73 14.65
CA CYS A 253 14.07 0.55 14.57
C CYS A 253 13.85 -0.44 15.73
N SER A 254 13.16 -0.01 16.78
CA SER A 254 12.84 -0.80 17.97
C SER A 254 11.41 -1.36 17.95
N HIS A 255 10.66 -1.14 16.87
CA HIS A 255 9.31 -1.68 16.75
C HIS A 255 9.32 -3.21 16.67
N LEU A 256 8.33 -3.82 17.30
CA LEU A 256 8.27 -5.26 17.52
C LEU A 256 7.25 -5.91 16.59
N ALA A 257 7.70 -6.95 15.89
CA ALA A 257 6.87 -7.83 15.08
C ALA A 257 6.67 -9.20 15.75
N HIS A 258 5.64 -9.93 15.34
CA HIS A 258 5.40 -11.30 15.81
C HIS A 258 6.63 -12.18 15.57
N PRO A 259 7.15 -12.94 16.56
CA PRO A 259 8.44 -13.63 16.47
C PRO A 259 8.51 -14.63 15.29
N GLN A 260 7.41 -15.29 14.96
CA GLN A 260 7.34 -16.27 13.86
C GLN A 260 6.88 -15.65 12.53
N PHE A 261 6.21 -14.49 12.56
CA PHE A 261 5.58 -13.88 11.38
C PHE A 261 6.01 -12.41 11.29
N PRO A 262 7.18 -12.10 10.68
CA PRO A 262 7.81 -10.79 10.81
C PRO A 262 7.06 -9.62 10.16
N LEU A 263 6.03 -9.90 9.36
CA LEU A 263 5.13 -8.88 8.78
C LEU A 263 3.91 -8.56 9.66
N ILE A 264 3.67 -9.37 10.70
CA ILE A 264 2.56 -9.18 11.64
C ILE A 264 3.04 -8.29 12.77
N GLY A 265 2.34 -7.18 12.99
CA GLY A 265 2.60 -6.24 14.07
C GLY A 265 1.40 -6.06 14.98
N THR A 266 1.42 -4.95 15.70
CA THR A 266 0.42 -4.51 16.69
C THR A 266 -0.06 -3.08 16.42
N GLY A 267 0.42 -2.46 15.33
CA GLY A 267 0.09 -1.09 14.95
C GLY A 267 -1.36 -0.91 14.48
N PRO A 268 -1.76 0.34 14.20
CA PRO A 268 -3.13 0.70 13.80
C PRO A 268 -3.57 0.08 12.47
N PHE A 269 -2.63 -0.29 11.61
CA PHE A 269 -2.91 -0.93 10.33
C PHE A 269 -2.09 -2.20 10.15
N ARG A 270 -2.66 -3.17 9.44
CA ARG A 270 -2.00 -4.41 9.01
C ARG A 270 -1.69 -4.35 7.51
N LEU A 271 -0.57 -4.92 7.12
CA LEU A 271 -0.20 -5.07 5.72
C LEU A 271 -0.99 -6.23 5.10
N THR A 272 -1.78 -5.96 4.05
CA THR A 272 -2.60 -6.97 3.35
C THR A 272 -2.10 -7.27 1.94
N GLN A 273 -1.50 -6.28 1.28
CA GLN A 273 -0.88 -6.45 -0.02
C GLN A 273 0.41 -5.65 -0.11
N PHE A 274 1.45 -6.25 -0.67
CA PHE A 274 2.73 -5.60 -0.95
C PHE A 274 3.25 -6.09 -2.30
N THR A 275 3.05 -5.29 -3.35
CA THR A 275 3.63 -5.50 -4.69
C THR A 275 4.39 -4.25 -5.13
N ALA A 276 5.10 -4.33 -6.26
CA ALA A 276 5.83 -3.20 -6.81
C ALA A 276 4.91 -2.03 -7.22
N GLU A 277 3.64 -2.31 -7.49
CA GLU A 277 2.63 -1.36 -7.97
C GLU A 277 1.63 -0.94 -6.89
N LEU A 278 1.47 -1.73 -5.83
CA LEU A 278 0.46 -1.48 -4.80
C LEU A 278 0.89 -1.98 -3.42
N VAL A 279 0.80 -1.08 -2.44
CA VAL A 279 0.84 -1.44 -1.01
C VAL A 279 -0.51 -1.11 -0.39
N ARG A 280 -1.19 -2.10 0.18
CA ARG A 280 -2.49 -1.93 0.85
C ARG A 280 -2.37 -2.25 2.34
N LEU A 281 -2.84 -1.31 3.14
CA LEU A 281 -2.95 -1.41 4.59
C LEU A 281 -4.44 -1.40 4.96
N GLU A 282 -4.80 -2.22 5.94
CA GLU A 282 -6.17 -2.25 6.48
C GLU A 282 -6.17 -2.01 7.98
N SER A 283 -7.22 -1.39 8.49
CA SER A 283 -7.33 -1.07 9.92
C SER A 283 -7.30 -2.33 10.78
N HIS A 284 -6.59 -2.23 11.90
CA HIS A 284 -6.52 -3.27 12.91
C HIS A 284 -7.59 -3.04 13.97
N ASP A 285 -8.62 -3.90 13.98
CA ASP A 285 -9.78 -3.75 14.88
C ASP A 285 -9.45 -3.93 16.37
N TYR A 286 -8.34 -4.59 16.72
CA TYR A 286 -7.86 -4.76 18.10
C TYR A 286 -6.70 -3.82 18.46
N TYR A 287 -6.53 -2.72 17.74
CA TYR A 287 -5.50 -1.73 18.06
C TYR A 287 -5.70 -1.14 19.47
N HIS A 288 -4.64 -1.12 20.27
CA HIS A 288 -4.69 -0.81 21.71
C HIS A 288 -4.67 0.68 22.07
N LEU A 289 -4.54 1.57 21.08
CA LEU A 289 -4.63 3.02 21.27
C LEU A 289 -5.87 3.58 20.54
N ARG A 290 -5.81 4.83 20.08
CA ARG A 290 -6.92 5.47 19.38
C ARG A 290 -7.03 4.92 17.95
N HIS A 291 -8.18 4.35 17.62
CA HIS A 291 -8.43 3.82 16.28
C HIS A 291 -8.38 4.92 15.21
N PRO A 292 -7.74 4.64 14.06
CA PRO A 292 -7.82 5.54 12.91
C PRO A 292 -9.26 5.60 12.38
N LEU A 293 -9.62 6.74 11.81
CA LEU A 293 -10.92 6.91 11.13
C LEU A 293 -10.96 6.19 9.77
N LEU A 294 -9.78 5.99 9.17
CA LEU A 294 -9.62 5.27 7.92
C LEU A 294 -9.66 3.75 8.18
N LYS A 295 -10.34 3.03 7.30
CA LYS A 295 -10.40 1.57 7.31
C LYS A 295 -9.39 0.93 6.36
N ALA A 296 -8.97 1.65 5.32
CA ALA A 296 -7.88 1.21 4.45
C ALA A 296 -7.03 2.38 3.94
N VAL A 297 -5.76 2.08 3.65
CA VAL A 297 -4.82 3.00 2.98
C VAL A 297 -4.15 2.24 1.84
N GLU A 298 -4.11 2.83 0.66
CA GLU A 298 -3.51 2.26 -0.54
C GLU A 298 -2.45 3.19 -1.11
N TYR A 299 -1.22 2.68 -1.27
CA TYR A 299 -0.17 3.35 -2.01
C TYR A 299 -0.12 2.78 -3.41
N TRP A 300 -0.56 3.56 -4.38
CA TRP A 300 -0.52 3.21 -5.80
C TRP A 300 0.81 3.67 -6.38
N ILE A 301 1.72 2.72 -6.60
CA ILE A 301 3.09 2.99 -7.03
C ILE A 301 3.12 3.10 -8.55
N THR A 302 3.33 4.31 -9.03
CA THR A 302 3.25 4.63 -10.45
C THR A 302 4.37 5.61 -10.86
N PRO A 303 5.63 5.15 -10.96
CA PRO A 303 6.77 6.04 -11.24
C PRO A 303 6.62 6.90 -12.50
N PRO A 304 6.12 6.37 -13.65
CA PRO A 304 5.93 7.17 -14.86
C PRO A 304 4.97 8.36 -14.70
N LEU A 305 4.07 8.33 -13.70
CA LEU A 305 3.14 9.44 -13.45
C LEU A 305 3.83 10.68 -12.88
N PHE A 306 4.98 10.50 -12.24
CA PHE A 306 5.72 11.55 -11.56
C PHE A 306 6.96 12.03 -12.34
N GLU A 307 7.36 11.33 -13.40
CA GLU A 307 8.50 11.72 -14.26
C GLU A 307 8.31 13.10 -14.90
N LYS A 308 7.08 13.47 -15.31
CA LYS A 308 6.79 14.82 -15.87
C LYS A 308 6.69 15.95 -14.84
N ILE A 309 6.59 15.64 -13.55
CA ILE A 309 6.56 16.67 -12.49
C ILE A 309 7.98 17.15 -12.17
N TRP A 310 9.00 16.46 -12.71
CA TRP A 310 10.42 16.73 -12.48
C TRP A 310 11.15 17.19 -13.74
N GLU A 311 10.48 17.92 -14.65
CA GLU A 311 11.21 18.83 -15.52
C GLU A 311 11.74 19.97 -14.66
N PRO A 312 13.07 20.18 -14.56
CA PRO A 312 13.59 21.35 -13.88
C PRO A 312 13.12 22.56 -14.67
N VAL A 313 12.33 23.43 -14.05
CA VAL A 313 12.08 24.78 -14.55
C VAL A 313 13.44 25.48 -14.60
N VAL A 314 14.09 25.40 -15.75
CA VAL A 314 15.29 26.15 -16.07
C VAL A 314 14.88 27.61 -16.13
N GLY A 315 15.35 28.39 -15.16
CA GLY A 315 15.53 29.83 -15.30
C GLY A 315 14.30 30.69 -15.05
N ILE A 316 13.98 30.93 -13.77
CA ILE A 316 13.57 32.28 -13.35
C ILE A 316 14.69 32.79 -12.42
N PRO A 317 15.49 33.79 -12.82
CA PRO A 317 16.54 34.30 -11.97
C PRO A 317 15.90 35.05 -10.81
N CYS A 318 16.03 34.50 -9.60
CA CYS A 318 15.69 35.21 -8.37
C CYS A 318 16.62 36.42 -8.22
N LYS A 319 16.16 37.60 -8.63
CA LYS A 319 16.73 38.88 -8.19
C LYS A 319 16.16 39.20 -6.80
N SER A 320 16.87 38.81 -5.76
CA SER A 320 16.90 39.55 -4.49
C SER A 320 18.21 39.26 -3.77
N PRO A 321 18.89 40.28 -3.21
CA PRO A 321 20.16 40.09 -2.53
C PRO A 321 19.90 39.58 -1.10
N SER A 322 20.73 38.65 -0.65
CA SER A 322 20.83 38.12 0.72
C SER A 322 19.71 37.19 1.23
N ALA A 323 19.82 35.88 0.92
CA ALA A 323 19.43 34.80 1.85
C ALA A 323 19.95 33.43 1.36
N ASN A 324 20.45 32.63 2.31
CA ASN A 324 21.06 31.31 2.11
C ASN A 324 20.16 30.27 1.41
N ARG A 325 20.77 29.42 0.55
CA ARG A 325 20.17 28.38 -0.34
C ARG A 325 19.46 27.18 0.36
N ARG A 326 18.95 27.28 1.59
CA ARG A 326 18.30 26.14 2.29
C ARG A 326 16.77 26.17 2.36
N SER A 327 16.12 27.18 1.78
CA SER A 327 14.66 27.40 1.96
C SER A 327 13.75 26.76 0.89
N CYS A 328 14.24 26.53 -0.34
CA CYS A 328 13.37 26.09 -1.44
C CYS A 328 13.19 24.57 -1.51
N ASN A 329 12.46 23.97 -0.57
CA ASN A 329 12.07 22.54 -0.63
C ASN A 329 10.69 22.25 0.02
N GLY A 330 9.84 23.26 0.13
CA GLY A 330 8.64 23.23 0.99
C GLY A 330 7.36 22.66 0.39
N SER A 331 7.23 22.47 -0.92
CA SER A 331 5.91 22.26 -1.54
C SER A 331 5.38 20.81 -1.49
N ALA A 332 6.25 19.79 -1.43
CA ALA A 332 5.84 18.38 -1.40
C ALA A 332 5.93 17.70 -0.01
N ARG A 333 6.28 18.45 1.04
CA ARG A 333 6.59 17.89 2.38
C ARG A 333 5.39 17.73 3.32
N SER A 334 4.21 18.25 2.96
CA SER A 334 3.08 18.38 3.91
C SER A 334 2.15 17.15 3.98
N VAL A 335 2.02 16.38 2.89
CA VAL A 335 0.99 15.32 2.81
C VAL A 335 1.37 14.05 3.60
N VAL A 336 2.66 13.81 3.83
CA VAL A 336 3.15 12.61 4.54
C VAL A 336 3.12 12.79 6.08
N ALA A 337 2.94 14.01 6.57
CA ALA A 337 2.96 14.30 8.02
C ALA A 337 1.58 14.35 8.68
N SER A 338 0.49 14.17 7.92
CA SER A 338 -0.89 14.40 8.38
C SER A 338 -1.82 13.20 8.24
N VAL A 339 -1.29 11.98 8.16
CA VAL A 339 -2.06 10.72 8.29
C VAL A 339 -1.52 9.88 9.44
#